data_AF-A0A429X0W1-F1
#
_entry.id   AF-A0A429X0W1-F1
#
_cell.length_a   1.000
_cell.length_b   1.000
_cell.length_c   1.000
_cell.angle_alpha   90.00
_cell.angle_beta   90.00
_cell.angle_gamma   90.00
#
_symmetry.space_group_name_H-M   'P 1'
#
loop_
_entity.id
_entity.type
_entity.pdbx_description
1 polymer ?
#
loop_
_entity_poly.entity_id
_entity_poly.type
_entity_poly.pdbx_seq_one_letter_code
_entity_poly.pdbx_strand_id
1 'polypeptide(L)'
;MSKPVTHSEKKITTWRNGRPIVAGRRNTAAPRVSAAPHEMSAYRAFAAATHVRKAIQRRIVRAFRRHIEGAGRGPTDAELLMFARLAIAEQRLGRSFAQAQADRYCGTGQTFGEPASVLRRGEHP
;
A
#
# COMPACT_ATOMS: atom_id res chain seq x y z
N MET A 1 50.63 -6.66 30.13
CA MET A 1 49.37 -7.40 29.94
C MET A 1 48.41 -7.03 31.06
N SER A 2 47.20 -6.58 30.69
CA SER A 2 45.93 -6.53 31.46
C SER A 2 45.04 -5.37 30.96
N LYS A 3 43.94 -5.71 30.29
CA LYS A 3 42.68 -4.92 30.20
C LYS A 3 41.64 -5.68 31.05
N PRO A 4 40.43 -5.16 31.41
CA PRO A 4 39.74 -3.91 31.07
C PRO A 4 39.22 -3.16 32.34
N VAL A 5 38.51 -2.02 32.28
CA VAL A 5 37.04 -1.92 32.27
C VAL A 5 36.67 -0.53 31.76
N THR A 6 35.88 -0.48 30.68
CA THR A 6 35.22 0.75 30.21
C THR A 6 33.90 0.91 30.95
N HIS A 7 33.80 1.92 31.83
CA HIS A 7 32.50 2.45 32.26
C HIS A 7 32.31 3.81 31.62
N SER A 8 31.78 3.82 30.39
CA SER A 8 31.28 5.04 29.75
C SER A 8 29.88 5.31 30.29
N GLU A 9 29.83 6.22 31.26
CA GLU A 9 28.67 6.86 31.87
C GLU A 9 27.63 7.28 30.80
N LYS A 10 26.44 6.68 30.86
CA LYS A 10 25.31 7.04 29.99
C LYS A 10 24.67 8.31 30.56
N LYS A 11 24.89 9.46 29.91
CA LYS A 11 24.21 10.73 30.23
C LYS A 11 22.70 10.60 30.01
N ILE A 12 21.96 10.37 31.10
CA ILE A 12 20.50 10.51 31.15
C ILE A 12 20.19 12.00 31.04
N THR A 13 19.65 12.46 29.90
CA THR A 13 19.54 13.91 29.64
C THR A 13 18.16 14.52 29.90
N THR A 14 17.10 13.76 30.18
CA THR A 14 15.79 14.37 30.52
C THR A 14 14.83 13.39 31.19
N TRP A 15 14.08 13.92 32.16
CA TRP A 15 13.01 13.25 32.89
C TRP A 15 11.66 13.87 32.51
N ARG A 16 10.62 13.06 32.25
CA ARG A 16 9.24 13.52 32.13
C ARG A 16 8.35 12.61 32.99
N ASN A 17 7.63 13.20 33.95
CA ASN A 17 6.68 12.51 34.84
C ASN A 17 7.28 11.29 35.58
N GLY A 18 8.47 11.44 36.17
CA GLY A 18 9.05 10.44 37.07
C GLY A 18 9.53 9.12 36.43
N ARG A 19 9.64 9.04 35.09
CA ARG A 19 10.20 7.86 34.39
C ARG A 19 11.43 8.24 33.55
N PRO A 20 12.52 7.44 33.61
CA PRO A 20 13.68 7.68 32.76
C PRO A 20 13.34 7.34 31.31
N ILE A 21 13.52 8.30 30.40
CA ILE A 21 13.41 8.06 28.95
C ILE A 21 14.75 7.51 28.49
N VAL A 22 14.85 6.19 28.36
CA VAL A 22 15.95 5.57 27.63
C VAL A 22 15.76 5.95 26.16
N ALA A 23 16.67 6.78 25.61
CA ALA A 23 16.80 6.98 24.17
C ALA A 23 17.30 5.67 23.54
N GLY A 24 16.42 4.67 23.52
CA GLY A 24 16.62 3.41 22.85
C GLY A 24 16.70 3.69 21.37
N ARG A 25 17.91 3.55 20.84
CA ARG A 25 18.26 3.50 19.43
C ARG A 25 17.40 2.44 18.75
N ARG A 26 16.18 2.82 18.35
CA ARG A 26 15.34 2.02 17.47
C ARG A 26 15.94 2.12 16.08
N ASN A 27 16.92 1.26 15.81
CA ASN A 27 17.17 0.76 14.46
C ASN A 27 15.97 -0.11 14.06
N THR A 28 14.77 0.45 14.07
CA THR A 28 13.68 -0.10 13.29
C THR A 28 13.94 0.45 11.91
N ALA A 29 14.74 -0.27 11.12
CA ALA A 29 14.70 -0.14 9.68
C ALA A 29 13.26 -0.50 9.28
N ALA A 30 12.36 0.48 9.39
CA ALA A 30 11.12 0.42 8.66
C ALA A 30 11.55 0.14 7.22
N PRO A 31 11.04 -0.92 6.58
CA PRO A 31 11.31 -1.10 5.17
C PRO A 31 10.89 0.23 4.54
N ARG A 32 11.86 0.97 3.99
CA ARG A 32 11.57 2.13 3.18
C ARG A 32 10.87 1.55 1.97
N VAL A 33 9.56 1.36 2.09
CA VAL A 33 8.66 1.23 0.96
C VAL A 33 8.72 2.61 0.32
N SER A 34 9.79 2.82 -0.45
CA SER A 34 9.91 3.91 -1.39
C SER A 34 8.89 3.60 -2.46
N ALA A 35 7.62 3.86 -2.13
CA ALA A 35 6.57 3.79 -3.10
C ALA A 35 6.90 4.89 -4.11
N ALA A 36 7.40 4.51 -5.27
CA ALA A 36 7.73 5.43 -6.34
C ALA A 36 6.53 6.38 -6.57
N PRO A 37 6.77 7.68 -6.85
CA PRO A 37 5.73 8.71 -6.82
C PRO A 37 4.45 8.39 -7.61
N HIS A 38 4.59 7.63 -8.71
CA HIS A 38 3.48 7.17 -9.55
C HIS A 38 2.56 6.15 -8.85
N GLU A 39 3.06 5.35 -7.92
CA GLU A 39 2.24 4.38 -7.18
C GLU A 39 1.49 5.00 -6.01
N MET A 40 2.12 5.96 -5.32
CA MET A 40 1.41 6.77 -4.34
C MET A 40 0.25 7.52 -5.02
N SER A 41 0.44 7.94 -6.28
CA SER A 41 -0.60 8.54 -7.11
C SER A 41 -1.71 7.54 -7.49
N ALA A 42 -1.36 6.33 -7.95
CA ALA A 42 -2.32 5.29 -8.33
C ALA A 42 -3.19 4.83 -7.15
N TYR A 43 -2.59 4.60 -5.98
CA TYR A 43 -3.33 4.25 -4.77
C TYR A 43 -4.29 5.36 -4.33
N ARG A 44 -3.83 6.62 -4.33
CA ARG A 44 -4.68 7.78 -3.99
C ARG A 44 -5.84 7.94 -4.96
N ALA A 45 -5.59 7.76 -6.26
CA ALA A 45 -6.63 7.79 -7.29
C ALA A 45 -7.67 6.68 -7.07
N PHE A 46 -7.21 5.45 -6.80
CA PHE A 46 -8.08 4.33 -6.48
C PHE A 46 -8.93 4.60 -5.24
N ALA A 47 -8.30 5.02 -4.13
CA ALA A 47 -9.00 5.35 -2.89
C ALA A 47 -10.04 6.45 -3.10
N ALA A 48 -9.70 7.52 -3.82
CA ALA A 48 -10.62 8.60 -4.16
C ALA A 48 -11.81 8.09 -4.98
N ALA A 49 -11.58 7.27 -6.02
CA ALA A 49 -12.64 6.66 -6.81
C ALA A 49 -13.59 5.80 -5.96
N THR A 50 -13.04 4.96 -5.07
CA THR A 50 -13.84 4.18 -4.12
C THR A 50 -14.69 5.06 -3.21
N HIS A 51 -14.12 6.14 -2.68
CA HIS A 51 -14.85 7.07 -1.81
C HIS A 51 -16.02 7.73 -2.54
N VAL A 52 -15.79 8.22 -3.75
CA VAL A 52 -16.84 8.87 -4.57
C VAL A 52 -17.92 7.85 -4.94
N ARG A 53 -17.57 6.64 -5.39
CA ARG A 53 -18.54 5.58 -5.68
C ARG A 53 -19.40 5.27 -4.46
N LYS A 54 -18.81 5.10 -3.28
CA LYS A 54 -19.55 4.83 -2.02
C LYS A 54 -20.50 5.97 -1.67
N ALA A 55 -20.12 7.23 -1.90
CA ALA A 55 -21.00 8.38 -1.67
C ALA A 55 -22.23 8.34 -2.59
N ILE A 56 -22.04 8.07 -3.88
CA ILE A 56 -23.15 7.93 -4.84
C ILE A 56 -24.03 6.71 -4.51
N GLN A 57 -23.43 5.58 -4.12
CA GLN A 57 -24.18 4.40 -3.69
C GLN A 57 -25.12 4.71 -2.52
N ARG A 58 -24.63 5.42 -1.49
CA ARG A 58 -25.46 5.83 -0.33
C ARG A 58 -26.62 6.72 -0.76
N ARG A 59 -26.38 7.64 -1.71
CA ARG A 59 -27.41 8.51 -2.27
C ARG A 59 -28.49 7.70 -3.01
N ILE A 60 -28.09 6.75 -3.87
CA ILE A 60 -29.00 5.85 -4.58
C ILE A 60 -29.83 5.02 -3.61
N VAL A 61 -29.20 4.39 -2.62
CA VAL A 61 -29.89 3.57 -1.60
C VAL A 61 -30.91 4.41 -0.83
N ARG A 62 -30.55 5.64 -0.45
CA ARG A 62 -31.48 6.55 0.23
C ARG A 62 -32.66 6.94 -0.67
N ALA A 63 -32.41 7.23 -1.94
CA ALA A 63 -33.46 7.57 -2.90
C ALA A 63 -34.41 6.39 -3.14
N PHE A 64 -33.87 5.18 -3.32
CA PHE A 64 -34.68 3.96 -3.43
C PHE A 64 -35.55 3.74 -2.20
N ARG A 65 -34.97 3.84 -1.01
CA ARG A 65 -35.71 3.66 0.25
C ARG A 65 -36.88 4.65 0.36
N ARG A 66 -36.62 5.93 0.10
CA ARG A 66 -37.68 6.96 0.12
C ARG A 66 -38.77 6.69 -0.90
N HIS A 67 -38.43 6.15 -2.07
CA HIS A 67 -39.41 5.80 -3.09
C HIS A 67 -40.31 4.65 -2.69
N ILE A 68 -39.74 3.58 -2.12
CA ILE A 68 -40.49 2.43 -1.59
C ILE A 68 -41.40 2.86 -0.44
N GLU A 69 -40.94 3.79 0.40
CA GLU A 69 -41.72 4.37 1.50
C GLU A 69 -42.77 5.41 1.02
N GLY A 70 -42.89 5.68 -0.29
CA GLY A 70 -43.81 6.68 -0.85
C GLY A 70 -43.44 8.14 -0.52
N ALA A 71 -42.27 8.38 0.09
CA ALA A 71 -41.82 9.66 0.62
C ALA A 71 -40.91 10.45 -0.34
N GLY A 72 -40.81 10.05 -1.61
CA GLY A 72 -40.01 10.73 -2.62
C GLY A 72 -39.92 10.01 -3.96
N ARG A 73 -39.20 10.64 -4.89
CA ARG A 73 -38.85 10.02 -6.18
C ARG A 73 -37.75 9.00 -5.98
N GLY A 74 -37.78 7.95 -6.80
CA GLY A 74 -36.69 6.98 -6.91
C GLY A 74 -35.39 7.63 -7.42
N PRO A 75 -34.29 6.88 -7.40
CA PRO A 75 -33.06 7.35 -8.02
C PRO A 75 -33.28 7.60 -9.51
N THR A 76 -32.59 8.61 -10.00
CA THR A 76 -32.64 8.99 -11.41
C THR A 76 -31.72 8.12 -12.24
N ASP A 77 -32.03 7.95 -13.53
CA ASP A 77 -31.15 7.24 -14.47
C ASP A 77 -29.75 7.84 -14.53
N ALA A 78 -29.65 9.18 -14.38
CA ALA A 78 -28.38 9.89 -14.31
C ALA A 78 -27.54 9.46 -13.09
N GLU A 79 -28.16 9.25 -11.93
CA GLU A 79 -27.48 8.76 -10.73
C GLU A 79 -27.00 7.31 -10.92
N LEU A 80 -27.82 6.46 -11.53
CA LEU A 80 -27.46 5.07 -11.84
C LEU A 80 -26.30 5.01 -12.85
N LEU A 81 -26.36 5.82 -13.91
CA LEU A 81 -25.30 5.91 -14.92
C LEU A 81 -23.99 6.44 -14.32
N MET A 82 -24.08 7.45 -13.46
CA MET A 82 -22.90 7.99 -12.75
C MET A 82 -22.27 6.92 -11.86
N PHE A 83 -23.07 6.16 -11.11
CA PHE A 83 -22.57 5.05 -10.31
C PHE A 83 -21.86 3.99 -11.16
N ALA A 84 -22.44 3.60 -12.29
CA ALA A 84 -21.83 2.63 -13.19
C ALA A 84 -20.48 3.11 -13.74
N ARG A 85 -20.39 4.38 -14.16
CA ARG A 85 -19.14 5.00 -14.63
C ARG A 85 -18.06 5.00 -13.54
N LEU A 86 -18.42 5.36 -12.32
CA LEU A 86 -17.50 5.35 -11.17
C LEU A 86 -17.01 3.95 -10.83
N ALA A 87 -17.90 2.95 -10.87
CA ALA A 87 -17.53 1.55 -10.63
C ALA A 87 -16.54 1.03 -11.68
N ILE A 88 -16.74 1.35 -12.96
CA ILE A 88 -15.80 1.00 -14.03
C ILE A 88 -14.45 1.69 -13.83
N ALA A 89 -14.45 2.98 -13.48
CA ALA A 89 -13.22 3.73 -13.21
C ALA A 89 -12.45 3.14 -12.02
N GLU A 90 -13.13 2.82 -10.91
CA GLU A 90 -12.53 2.16 -9.75
C GLU A 90 -11.94 0.79 -10.12
N GLN A 91 -12.65 -0.03 -10.91
CA GLN A 91 -12.15 -1.33 -11.35
C GLN A 91 -10.89 -1.19 -12.21
N ARG A 92 -10.85 -0.22 -13.12
CA ARG A 92 -9.66 0.06 -13.94
C ARG A 92 -8.48 0.47 -13.07
N LEU A 93 -8.69 1.39 -12.13
CA LEU A 93 -7.67 1.83 -11.20
C LEU A 93 -7.18 0.68 -10.30
N GLY A 94 -8.08 -0.19 -9.86
CA GLY A 94 -7.73 -1.38 -9.06
C GLY A 94 -6.83 -2.35 -9.84
N ARG A 95 -7.11 -2.58 -11.13
CA ARG A 95 -6.25 -3.39 -12.01
C ARG A 95 -4.87 -2.76 -12.21
N SER A 96 -4.83 -1.46 -12.49
CA SER A 96 -3.56 -0.73 -12.66
C SER A 96 -2.71 -0.75 -11.38
N PHE A 97 -3.35 -0.59 -10.22
CA PHE A 97 -2.66 -0.66 -8.93
C PHE A 97 -2.16 -2.08 -8.61
N ALA A 98 -2.95 -3.12 -8.91
CA ALA A 98 -2.52 -4.51 -8.75
C ALA A 98 -1.35 -4.84 -9.68
N GLN A 99 -1.39 -4.38 -10.94
CA GLN A 99 -0.31 -4.57 -11.90
C GLN A 99 0.98 -3.88 -11.44
N ALA A 100 0.91 -2.62 -11.02
CA ALA A 100 2.07 -1.88 -10.53
C ALA A 100 2.73 -2.58 -9.31
N GLN A 101 1.92 -3.19 -8.44
CA GLN A 101 2.45 -4.02 -7.35
C GLN A 101 3.09 -5.31 -7.86
N ALA A 102 2.46 -6.01 -8.80
CA ALA A 102 3.01 -7.25 -9.38
C ALA A 102 4.37 -7.00 -10.06
N ASP A 103 4.50 -5.90 -10.79
CA ASP A 103 5.76 -5.49 -11.44
C ASP A 103 6.89 -5.27 -10.42
N ARG A 104 6.57 -4.76 -9.22
CA ARG A 104 7.55 -4.67 -8.13
C ARG A 104 8.02 -6.02 -7.61
N TYR A 105 7.09 -6.96 -7.42
CA TYR A 105 7.44 -8.29 -6.88
C TYR A 105 8.20 -9.15 -7.89
N CYS A 106 7.93 -9.00 -9.20
CA CYS A 106 8.69 -9.68 -10.26
C CYS A 106 10.02 -8.98 -10.59
N GLY A 107 10.13 -7.67 -10.40
CA GLY A 107 11.36 -6.90 -10.63
C GLY A 107 12.45 -7.09 -9.56
N THR A 108 12.10 -7.63 -8.39
CA THR A 108 13.07 -8.05 -7.36
C THR A 108 13.50 -9.51 -7.52
N GLY A 109 13.55 -10.01 -8.77
CA GLY A 109 14.27 -11.22 -9.10
C GLY A 109 15.70 -11.10 -8.60
N GLN A 110 15.93 -11.71 -7.43
CA GLN A 110 17.26 -12.08 -6.96
C GLN A 110 18.02 -12.67 -8.13
N THR A 111 19.10 -12.00 -8.53
CA THR A 111 20.25 -12.65 -9.11
C THR A 111 20.83 -13.60 -8.05
N PHE A 112 20.13 -14.68 -7.72
CA PHE A 112 20.82 -15.86 -7.22
C PHE A 112 21.57 -16.40 -8.43
N GLY A 113 22.90 -16.37 -8.29
CA GLY A 113 23.84 -16.48 -9.39
C GLY A 113 23.53 -17.60 -10.37
N GLU A 114 23.90 -17.36 -11.62
CA GLU A 114 24.23 -18.42 -12.55
C GLU A 114 24.95 -19.55 -11.79
N PRO A 115 24.41 -20.78 -11.75
CA PRO A 115 25.29 -21.92 -11.73
C PRO A 115 25.92 -21.98 -13.12
N ALA A 116 27.17 -21.53 -13.15
CA ALA A 116 28.13 -21.74 -14.21
C ALA A 116 27.86 -23.05 -14.97
N SER A 117 27.72 -22.93 -16.29
CA SER A 117 28.20 -23.91 -17.28
C SER A 117 28.01 -25.39 -16.91
N VAL A 118 26.85 -25.96 -17.27
CA VAL A 118 26.77 -27.39 -17.52
C VAL A 118 27.60 -27.69 -18.77
N LEU A 119 28.76 -28.32 -18.53
CA LEU A 119 29.65 -28.93 -19.51
C LEU A 119 28.88 -29.52 -20.69
N ARG A 120 29.08 -28.94 -21.89
CA ARG A 120 29.07 -29.74 -23.12
C ARG A 120 30.32 -30.62 -23.09
N ARG A 121 30.18 -31.91 -22.80
CA ARG A 121 31.20 -32.89 -23.14
C ARG A 121 30.52 -34.18 -23.57
N GLY A 122 30.67 -34.50 -24.84
CA GLY A 122 30.25 -35.75 -25.43
C GLY A 122 29.64 -35.51 -26.80
N GLU A 123 30.49 -35.44 -27.82
CA GLU A 123 30.34 -36.21 -29.06
C GLU A 123 31.45 -35.77 -30.03
N HIS A 124 32.45 -36.65 -30.14
CA HIS A 124 33.38 -36.74 -31.26
C HIS A 124 33.17 -38.14 -31.89
N PRO A 125 33.56 -38.32 -33.16
CA PRO A 125 32.78 -38.94 -34.24
C PRO A 125 32.64 -40.46 -34.19
#